data_AF-A0A5B8MHE6-F1
#
_entry.id   AF-A0A5B8MHE6-F1
#
_cell.length_a   1.000
_cell.length_b   1.000
_cell.length_c   1.000
_cell.angle_alpha   90.00
_cell.angle_beta   90.00
_cell.angle_gamma   90.00
#
_symmetry.space_group_name_H-M   'P 1'
#
loop_
_entity.id
_entity.type
_entity.pdbx_description
1 polymer ?
#
loop_
_entity_poly.entity_id
_entity_poly.type
_entity_poly.pdbx_seq_one_letter_code
_entity_poly.pdbx_strand_id
1 'polypeptide(L)'
;MGCCYSVPDAPDVILPDPEGPSTFTCKKLGMFSDDYVVLADEQDPNSKWLFLNRQGGLFSGSLSIDLENFVRNNPDNPKKGEILWYVKFDSAPKYKREYDDDSSDDEFSDGGDYFSFLRHRRENHYAMKWKMISEMRIEPGKRPGGSYILKVKAKGTATRKVRYELNDEGQREKRYHDHERVKSVSYKMIQKSDGAEVDTWKIRGDLNRGRECHWENVLFDATENRGVNRVNTKPNCDPSLCLLVAHICATEYDIGAVKSNFRPQWERQKFYHETPWSG
;
A
#
# COMPACT_ATOMS: atom_id res chain seq x y z
N MET A 1 -21.62 8.93 -15.63
CA MET A 1 -22.45 9.70 -14.69
C MET A 1 -21.54 10.18 -13.57
N GLY A 2 -21.49 11.49 -13.38
CA GLY A 2 -20.46 12.19 -12.59
C GLY A 2 -20.52 11.86 -11.11
N CYS A 3 -19.48 11.22 -10.61
CA CYS A 3 -19.27 11.01 -9.18
C CYS A 3 -18.56 12.23 -8.59
N CYS A 4 -19.31 13.31 -8.37
CA CYS A 4 -18.93 14.33 -7.40
C CYS A 4 -19.04 13.72 -5.99
N TYR A 5 -18.05 12.93 -5.58
CA TYR A 5 -17.93 12.57 -4.17
C TYR A 5 -17.44 13.78 -3.37
N SER A 6 -18.12 13.97 -2.25
CA SER A 6 -18.23 15.18 -1.47
C SER A 6 -16.95 15.52 -0.74
N VAL A 7 -16.20 16.51 -1.23
CA VAL A 7 -15.31 17.27 -0.35
C VAL A 7 -16.15 17.71 0.85
N PRO A 8 -15.78 17.32 2.09
CA PRO A 8 -16.55 17.66 3.26
C PRO A 8 -16.61 19.19 3.39
N ASP A 9 -17.75 19.69 3.85
CA ASP A 9 -17.89 21.10 4.20
C ASP A 9 -16.81 21.46 5.23
N ALA A 10 -16.27 22.68 5.09
CA ALA A 10 -15.29 23.18 6.04
C ALA A 10 -15.91 23.23 7.44
N PRO A 11 -15.16 22.86 8.50
CA PRO A 11 -15.62 23.06 9.87
C PRO A 11 -15.81 24.55 10.16
N ASP A 12 -16.68 24.87 11.12
CA ASP A 12 -16.95 26.26 11.54
C ASP A 12 -15.67 26.97 12.02
N VAL A 13 -14.76 26.20 12.62
CA VAL A 13 -13.43 26.66 13.03
C VAL A 13 -12.38 25.90 12.23
N ILE A 14 -11.66 26.64 11.38
CA ILE A 14 -10.53 26.11 10.62
C ILE A 14 -9.28 26.18 11.51
N LEU A 15 -8.69 25.03 11.79
CA LEU A 15 -7.42 24.94 12.51
C LEU A 15 -6.26 25.44 11.62
N PRO A 16 -5.23 26.10 12.18
CA PRO A 16 -4.03 26.48 11.43
C PRO A 16 -3.30 25.23 10.91
N ASP A 17 -2.48 25.36 9.88
CA ASP A 17 -1.70 24.23 9.38
C ASP A 17 -0.81 23.64 10.49
N PRO A 18 -0.59 22.31 10.53
CA PRO A 18 0.20 21.71 11.60
C PRO A 18 1.66 22.19 11.61
N GLU A 19 2.14 22.52 12.80
CA GLU A 19 3.53 22.92 13.07
C GLU A 19 4.11 22.09 14.22
N GLY A 20 5.37 21.71 14.08
CA GLY A 20 6.06 20.86 15.07
C GLY A 20 5.50 19.44 15.17
N PRO A 21 5.97 18.66 16.17
CA PRO A 21 5.47 17.32 16.46
C PRO A 21 3.96 17.34 16.71
N SER A 22 3.23 16.46 16.03
CA SER A 22 1.77 16.40 16.02
C SER A 22 1.31 14.95 16.09
N THR A 23 0.12 14.76 16.67
CA THR A 23 -0.60 13.47 16.61
C THR A 23 -1.81 13.64 15.71
N PHE A 24 -1.96 12.72 14.76
CA PHE A 24 -3.07 12.71 13.82
C PHE A 24 -3.82 11.39 13.91
N THR A 25 -5.13 11.47 13.70
CA THR A 25 -5.96 10.30 13.44
C THR A 25 -6.64 10.44 12.08
N CYS A 26 -6.36 9.51 11.17
CA CYS A 26 -7.01 9.48 9.85
C CYS A 26 -8.22 8.55 9.88
N LYS A 27 -9.35 9.03 9.37
CA LYS A 27 -10.61 8.29 9.30
C LYS A 27 -11.23 8.39 7.90
N LYS A 28 -11.62 7.24 7.34
CA LYS A 28 -12.28 7.16 6.04
C LYS A 28 -13.68 7.78 6.10
N LEU A 29 -14.07 8.57 5.09
CA LEU A 29 -15.35 9.30 5.04
C LEU A 29 -16.53 8.43 4.58
N GLY A 30 -16.73 7.30 5.27
CA GLY A 30 -17.81 6.36 5.01
C GLY A 30 -17.40 5.18 4.14
N MET A 31 -18.34 4.24 3.94
CA MET A 31 -18.06 2.95 3.31
C MET A 31 -17.72 3.05 1.82
N PHE A 32 -18.25 4.07 1.13
CA PHE A 32 -18.12 4.25 -0.33
C PHE A 32 -17.25 5.43 -0.75
N SER A 33 -16.75 6.22 0.20
CA SER A 33 -15.81 7.30 -0.11
C SER A 33 -14.39 6.73 -0.15
N ASP A 34 -13.56 7.21 -1.06
CA ASP A 34 -12.12 6.94 -1.06
C ASP A 34 -11.33 8.00 -0.27
N ASP A 35 -12.02 9.01 0.25
CA ASP A 35 -11.42 10.14 0.94
C ASP A 35 -11.31 9.92 2.45
N TYR A 36 -10.37 10.64 3.06
CA TYR A 36 -10.10 10.57 4.49
C TYR A 36 -10.13 11.97 5.12
N VAL A 37 -10.67 12.04 6.33
CA VAL A 37 -10.52 13.21 7.20
C VAL A 37 -9.43 12.95 8.22
N VAL A 38 -8.67 13.98 8.52
CA VAL A 38 -7.61 13.96 9.52
C VAL A 38 -8.11 14.75 10.72
N LEU A 39 -8.08 14.10 11.88
CA LEU A 39 -8.52 14.65 13.16
C LEU A 39 -7.29 14.99 14.01
N ALA A 40 -7.33 16.15 14.68
CA ALA A 40 -6.35 16.52 15.71
C ALA A 40 -6.57 15.74 17.02
N ASP A 41 -7.83 15.39 17.31
CA ASP A 41 -8.22 14.53 18.42
C ASP A 41 -9.29 13.54 17.97
N GLU A 42 -8.99 12.25 18.06
CA GLU A 42 -9.91 11.17 17.67
C GLU A 42 -11.25 11.22 18.41
N GLN A 43 -11.26 11.71 19.66
CA GLN A 43 -12.45 11.73 20.50
C GLN A 43 -13.37 12.92 20.19
N ASP A 44 -12.88 13.94 19.49
CA ASP A 44 -13.65 15.12 19.14
C ASP A 44 -13.99 15.13 17.63
N PRO A 45 -15.26 14.91 17.26
CA PRO A 45 -15.72 15.00 15.87
C PRO A 45 -15.52 16.39 15.22
N ASN A 46 -15.33 17.44 16.03
CA ASN A 46 -15.10 18.80 15.56
C ASN A 46 -13.61 19.10 15.35
N SER A 47 -12.71 18.18 15.69
CA SER A 47 -11.26 18.35 15.53
C SER A 47 -10.76 18.13 14.09
N LYS A 48 -11.64 18.27 13.09
CA LYS A 48 -11.27 18.13 11.68
C LYS A 48 -10.17 19.14 11.34
N TRP A 49 -9.01 18.61 11.01
CA TRP A 49 -7.82 19.41 10.78
C TRP A 49 -7.50 19.50 9.30
N LEU A 50 -7.39 18.35 8.64
CA LEU A 50 -7.00 18.25 7.24
C LEU A 50 -7.91 17.27 6.49
N PHE A 51 -7.80 17.30 5.17
CA PHE A 51 -8.53 16.44 4.26
C PHE A 51 -7.56 15.77 3.28
N LEU A 52 -7.70 14.46 3.12
CA LEU A 52 -6.96 13.66 2.14
C LEU A 52 -7.92 13.33 1.00
N ASN A 53 -7.77 14.05 -0.10
CA ASN A 53 -8.55 13.93 -1.31
C ASN A 53 -7.89 12.90 -2.22
N ARG A 54 -8.51 11.72 -2.36
CA ARG A 54 -7.96 10.60 -3.10
C ARG A 54 -8.69 10.45 -4.43
N GLN A 55 -7.94 10.48 -5.53
CA GLN A 55 -8.50 10.35 -6.87
C GLN A 55 -7.84 9.21 -7.63
N GLY A 56 -8.64 8.48 -8.41
CA GLY A 56 -8.17 7.35 -9.20
C GLY A 56 -7.85 6.12 -8.33
N GLY A 57 -7.01 5.24 -8.87
CA GLY A 57 -6.61 4.02 -8.16
C GLY A 57 -5.17 3.62 -8.46
N LEU A 58 -4.44 3.19 -7.42
CA LEU A 58 -3.01 2.88 -7.53
C LEU A 58 -2.70 1.95 -8.70
N PHE A 59 -3.46 0.86 -8.81
CA PHE A 59 -3.25 -0.19 -9.81
C PHE A 59 -3.86 0.14 -11.18
N SER A 60 -4.58 1.26 -11.30
CA SER A 60 -4.96 1.84 -12.61
C SER A 60 -3.88 2.78 -13.17
N GLY A 61 -2.85 3.11 -12.37
CA GLY A 61 -1.81 4.06 -12.76
C GLY A 61 -2.26 5.52 -12.82
N SER A 62 -3.41 5.85 -12.22
CA SER A 62 -3.98 7.20 -12.22
C SER A 62 -4.15 7.80 -10.82
N LEU A 63 -3.55 7.19 -9.79
CA LEU A 63 -3.70 7.63 -8.41
C LEU A 63 -3.06 9.01 -8.20
N SER A 64 -3.79 9.88 -7.53
CA SER A 64 -3.27 11.08 -6.89
C SER A 64 -3.91 11.25 -5.52
N ILE A 65 -3.14 11.77 -4.56
CA ILE A 65 -3.65 12.12 -3.24
C ILE A 65 -3.19 13.55 -2.93
N ASP A 66 -4.16 14.43 -2.71
CA ASP A 66 -3.91 15.81 -2.27
C ASP A 66 -4.19 15.88 -0.76
N LEU A 67 -3.22 16.35 0.02
CA LEU A 67 -3.42 16.72 1.41
C LEU A 67 -3.78 18.20 1.47
N GLU A 68 -5.02 18.50 1.84
CA GLU A 68 -5.60 19.84 1.82
C GLU A 68 -5.96 20.30 3.24
N ASN A 69 -5.82 21.61 3.50
CA ASN A 69 -6.42 22.24 4.67
C ASN A 69 -7.88 22.66 4.37
N PHE A 70 -8.55 23.30 5.34
CA PHE A 70 -9.92 23.76 5.16
C PHE A 70 -10.07 25.20 4.66
N VAL A 71 -8.97 25.88 4.29
CA VAL A 71 -8.99 27.27 3.81
C VAL A 71 -9.54 27.32 2.37
N ARG A 72 -10.60 28.10 2.13
CA ARG A 72 -11.32 28.18 0.84
C ARG A 72 -11.10 29.53 0.17
N ASN A 73 -9.96 29.66 -0.52
CA ASN A 73 -9.57 30.89 -1.21
C ASN A 73 -9.74 30.82 -2.74
N ASN A 74 -10.11 29.66 -3.29
CA ASN A 74 -10.18 29.46 -4.74
C ASN A 74 -11.59 29.75 -5.29
N PRO A 75 -11.80 30.84 -6.06
CA PRO A 75 -13.11 31.16 -6.62
C PRO A 75 -13.58 30.15 -7.68
N ASP A 76 -12.66 29.51 -8.40
CA ASP A 76 -12.98 28.52 -9.44
C ASP A 76 -13.33 27.15 -8.85
N ASN A 77 -12.86 26.87 -7.63
CA ASN A 77 -13.19 25.65 -6.90
C ASN A 77 -13.41 25.95 -5.41
N PRO A 78 -14.60 26.47 -5.04
CA PRO A 78 -14.87 26.97 -3.70
C PRO A 78 -14.88 25.89 -2.62
N LYS A 79 -14.92 24.61 -3.02
CA LYS A 79 -14.85 23.48 -2.09
C LYS A 79 -13.43 22.99 -1.85
N LYS A 80 -12.46 23.33 -2.70
CA LYS A 80 -11.09 22.85 -2.57
C LYS A 80 -10.32 23.65 -1.52
N GLY A 81 -9.58 22.95 -0.69
CA GLY A 81 -8.63 23.55 0.24
C GLY A 81 -7.35 24.01 -0.42
N GLU A 82 -6.49 24.63 0.36
CA GLU A 82 -5.12 24.84 -0.07
C GLU A 82 -4.36 23.52 0.09
N ILE A 83 -3.70 23.09 -0.98
CA ILE A 83 -2.90 21.86 -0.98
C ILE A 83 -1.63 22.12 -0.19
N LEU A 84 -1.40 21.33 0.85
CA LEU A 84 -0.17 21.34 1.64
C LEU A 84 0.92 20.54 0.93
N TRP A 85 0.57 19.30 0.57
CA TRP A 85 1.41 18.33 -0.15
C TRP A 85 0.54 17.52 -1.09
N TYR A 86 1.12 17.02 -2.17
CA TYR A 86 0.43 16.09 -3.06
C TYR A 86 1.37 14.98 -3.54
N VAL A 87 0.79 13.83 -3.84
CA VAL A 87 1.51 12.68 -4.42
C VAL A 87 0.96 12.33 -5.79
N LYS A 88 1.87 12.02 -6.70
CA LYS A 88 1.57 11.50 -8.05
C LYS A 88 2.24 10.16 -8.24
N PHE A 89 1.47 9.22 -8.77
CA PHE A 89 1.96 7.89 -9.13
C PHE A 89 2.21 7.88 -10.63
N ASP A 90 3.48 7.76 -11.02
CA ASP A 90 3.87 7.79 -12.44
C ASP A 90 3.49 6.49 -13.18
N SER A 91 3.31 5.39 -12.44
CA SER A 91 2.88 4.12 -13.00
C SER A 91 2.25 3.22 -11.95
N ALA A 92 1.45 2.24 -12.40
CA ALA A 92 0.93 1.20 -11.54
C ALA A 92 2.08 0.32 -10.98
N PRO A 93 1.95 -0.21 -9.74
CA PRO A 93 2.91 -1.13 -9.18
C PRO A 93 3.14 -2.36 -10.07
N LYS A 94 4.39 -2.78 -10.22
CA LYS A 94 4.77 -3.90 -11.09
C LYS A 94 5.10 -5.14 -10.28
N TYR A 95 4.34 -6.21 -10.48
CA TYR A 95 4.65 -7.53 -9.92
C TYR A 95 5.54 -8.33 -10.88
N LYS A 96 6.58 -8.96 -10.33
CA LYS A 96 7.47 -9.87 -11.04
C LYS A 96 7.57 -11.19 -10.27
N ARG A 97 7.61 -12.30 -11.00
CA ARG A 97 7.96 -13.63 -10.44
C ARG A 97 9.49 -13.68 -10.26
N GLU A 98 9.95 -14.19 -9.13
CA GLU A 98 11.39 -14.29 -8.86
C GLU A 98 11.93 -15.57 -9.50
N TYR A 99 12.24 -15.51 -10.80
CA TYR A 99 13.08 -16.44 -11.59
C TYR A 99 13.83 -15.74 -12.73
N ASP A 100 13.99 -14.42 -12.66
CA ASP A 100 14.90 -13.68 -13.53
C ASP A 100 16.14 -13.33 -12.71
N ASP A 101 17.31 -13.54 -13.33
CA ASP A 101 18.71 -13.43 -12.88
C ASP A 101 19.11 -12.07 -12.26
N ASP A 102 18.32 -11.55 -11.33
CA ASP A 102 18.68 -10.34 -10.59
C ASP A 102 19.62 -10.71 -9.44
N SER A 103 20.91 -10.81 -9.79
CA SER A 103 22.00 -10.41 -8.89
C SER A 103 21.66 -9.02 -8.36
N SER A 104 21.12 -8.97 -7.14
CA SER A 104 20.67 -7.73 -6.51
C SER A 104 21.88 -6.95 -6.01
N ASP A 105 22.33 -5.97 -6.78
CA ASP A 105 23.25 -4.90 -6.33
C ASP A 105 22.62 -3.98 -5.26
N ASP A 106 21.35 -4.21 -4.89
CA ASP A 106 20.71 -3.55 -3.77
C ASP A 106 20.83 -4.41 -2.50
N GLU A 107 21.37 -3.82 -1.42
CA GLU A 107 21.66 -4.33 -0.06
C GLU A 107 20.51 -5.07 0.68
N PHE A 108 19.41 -5.38 0.02
CA PHE A 108 18.28 -6.14 0.56
C PHE A 108 18.42 -7.66 0.29
N SER A 109 19.46 -8.27 0.84
CA SER A 109 19.61 -9.72 0.89
C SER A 109 18.71 -10.31 1.98
N ASP A 110 17.85 -11.25 1.60
CA ASP A 110 17.05 -12.02 2.54
C ASP A 110 16.84 -13.42 1.94
N GLY A 111 17.97 -14.13 1.84
CA GLY A 111 18.09 -15.51 1.37
C GLY A 111 17.23 -16.47 2.20
N GLY A 112 16.58 -17.39 1.51
CA GLY A 112 15.71 -18.38 2.12
C GLY A 112 15.06 -19.23 1.06
N ASP A 113 15.68 -20.38 0.79
CA ASP A 113 15.15 -21.42 -0.06
C ASP A 113 14.03 -22.18 0.66
N TYR A 114 12.85 -22.18 0.06
CA TYR A 114 11.74 -23.03 0.48
C TYR A 114 11.07 -23.63 -0.75
N PHE A 115 11.84 -24.43 -1.49
CA PHE A 115 11.31 -25.36 -2.48
C PHE A 115 11.39 -26.78 -1.91
N SER A 116 10.36 -27.19 -1.18
CA SER A 116 10.10 -28.61 -0.97
C SER A 116 8.93 -29.02 -1.88
N PHE A 117 9.25 -29.72 -2.96
CA PHE A 117 8.28 -30.54 -3.69
C PHE A 117 7.88 -31.72 -2.79
N LEU A 118 7.09 -31.47 -1.75
CA LEU A 118 6.44 -32.53 -0.99
C LEU A 118 5.29 -33.05 -1.86
N ARG A 119 5.58 -34.01 -2.73
CA ARG A 119 4.60 -34.94 -3.30
C ARG A 119 3.98 -35.74 -2.15
N HIS A 120 3.03 -35.15 -1.42
CA HIS A 120 2.08 -35.96 -0.68
C HIS A 120 1.17 -36.62 -1.70
N ARG A 121 1.00 -37.95 -1.56
CA ARG A 121 0.51 -38.94 -2.55
C ARG A 121 -0.83 -38.64 -3.29
N ARG A 122 -1.47 -37.48 -3.09
CA ARG A 122 -2.72 -37.07 -3.77
C ARG A 122 -2.85 -35.57 -4.11
N GLU A 123 -1.86 -34.72 -3.81
CA GLU A 123 -1.98 -33.26 -3.99
C GLU A 123 -0.74 -32.68 -4.68
N ASN A 124 -0.94 -32.01 -5.82
CA ASN A 124 0.14 -31.22 -6.42
C ASN A 124 0.22 -29.88 -5.70
N HIS A 125 1.42 -29.56 -5.19
CA HIS A 125 1.73 -28.31 -4.52
C HIS A 125 2.67 -27.49 -5.41
N TYR A 126 2.26 -26.27 -5.74
CA TYR A 126 3.07 -25.29 -6.46
C TYR A 126 3.39 -24.13 -5.54
N ALA A 127 4.57 -23.55 -5.70
CA ALA A 127 4.98 -22.34 -5.00
C ALA A 127 5.70 -21.40 -5.97
N MET A 128 5.50 -20.09 -5.79
CA MET A 128 6.27 -19.05 -6.47
C MET A 128 6.66 -17.96 -5.48
N LYS A 129 7.83 -17.37 -5.69
CA LYS A 129 8.24 -16.11 -5.07
C LYS A 129 7.85 -14.95 -5.98
N TRP A 130 7.46 -13.84 -5.39
CA TRP A 130 7.09 -12.62 -6.13
C TRP A 130 7.69 -11.38 -5.47
N LYS A 131 7.96 -10.37 -6.30
CA LYS A 131 8.34 -9.03 -5.87
C LYS A 131 7.44 -7.99 -6.54
N MET A 132 7.09 -6.95 -5.80
CA MET A 132 6.43 -5.75 -6.30
C MET A 132 7.38 -4.57 -6.16
N ILE A 133 7.46 -3.73 -7.19
CA ILE A 133 8.19 -2.46 -7.14
C ILE A 133 7.24 -1.34 -7.58
N SER A 134 7.25 -0.24 -6.82
CA SER A 134 6.51 0.97 -7.11
C SER A 134 7.31 2.21 -6.75
N GLU A 135 7.06 3.30 -7.46
CA GLU A 135 7.70 4.60 -7.26
C GLU A 135 6.66 5.71 -7.40
N MET A 136 6.73 6.70 -6.52
CA MET A 136 5.82 7.84 -6.51
C MET A 136 6.56 9.12 -6.14
N ARG A 137 6.05 10.25 -6.64
CA ARG A 137 6.61 11.58 -6.38
C ARG A 137 5.74 12.30 -5.37
N ILE A 138 6.35 12.83 -4.34
CA ILE A 138 5.73 13.67 -3.33
C ILE A 138 6.25 15.08 -3.56
N GLU A 139 5.34 16.02 -3.78
CA GLU A 139 5.68 17.38 -4.21
C GLU A 139 5.01 18.39 -3.26
N PRO A 140 5.69 19.50 -2.92
CA PRO A 140 5.13 20.51 -2.06
C PRO A 140 3.99 21.25 -2.77
N GLY A 141 2.90 21.50 -2.04
CA GLY A 141 1.89 22.46 -2.44
C GLY A 141 2.29 23.85 -1.96
N LYS A 142 1.62 24.37 -0.93
CA LYS A 142 2.00 25.64 -0.28
C LYS A 142 3.07 25.48 0.80
N ARG A 143 3.31 24.26 1.30
CA ARG A 143 4.29 24.03 2.36
C ARG A 143 5.71 24.24 1.82
N PRO A 144 6.62 24.86 2.60
CA PRO A 144 8.02 24.94 2.21
C PRO A 144 8.64 23.54 2.24
N GLY A 145 9.46 23.21 1.24
CA GLY A 145 10.13 21.91 1.19
C GLY A 145 10.64 21.55 -0.20
N GLY A 146 11.41 20.47 -0.26
CA GLY A 146 11.82 19.86 -1.52
C GLY A 146 10.82 18.81 -2.00
N SER A 147 10.99 18.37 -3.24
CA SER A 147 10.30 17.19 -3.78
C SER A 147 10.98 15.91 -3.30
N TYR A 148 10.20 14.85 -3.13
CA TYR A 148 10.69 13.54 -2.70
C TYR A 148 10.23 12.43 -3.63
N ILE A 149 10.99 11.35 -3.66
CA ILE A 149 10.63 10.09 -4.28
C ILE A 149 10.47 9.06 -3.18
N LEU A 150 9.29 8.44 -3.11
CA LEU A 150 9.09 7.26 -2.27
C LEU A 150 9.13 6.02 -3.16
N LYS A 151 10.05 5.10 -2.87
CA LYS A 151 10.18 3.80 -3.51
C LYS A 151 9.64 2.73 -2.57
N VAL A 152 8.80 1.85 -3.09
CA VAL A 152 8.20 0.76 -2.32
C VAL A 152 8.54 -0.58 -2.97
N LYS A 153 8.99 -1.52 -2.15
CA LYS A 153 9.31 -2.89 -2.55
C LYS A 153 8.60 -3.87 -1.64
N ALA A 154 7.65 -4.63 -2.17
CA ALA A 154 7.06 -5.75 -1.43
C ALA A 154 7.60 -7.08 -1.95
N LYS A 155 7.81 -8.04 -1.04
CA LYS A 155 8.22 -9.40 -1.37
C LYS A 155 7.26 -10.39 -0.74
N GLY A 156 7.01 -11.51 -1.40
CA GLY A 156 6.17 -12.56 -0.84
C GLY A 156 6.23 -13.89 -1.59
N THR A 157 5.36 -14.80 -1.18
CA THR A 157 5.17 -16.10 -1.80
C THR A 157 3.71 -16.32 -2.16
N ALA A 158 3.47 -17.08 -3.23
CA ALA A 158 2.17 -17.65 -3.55
C ALA A 158 2.30 -19.17 -3.58
N THR A 159 1.28 -19.88 -3.13
CA THR A 159 1.19 -21.34 -3.22
C THR A 159 -0.13 -21.73 -3.84
N ARG A 160 -0.14 -22.83 -4.61
CA ARG A 160 -1.34 -23.42 -5.20
C ARG A 160 -1.40 -24.89 -4.86
N LYS A 161 -2.51 -25.32 -4.26
CA LYS A 161 -2.82 -26.74 -4.06
C LYS A 161 -3.82 -27.18 -5.11
N VAL A 162 -3.53 -28.28 -5.80
CA VAL A 162 -4.46 -28.89 -6.76
C VAL A 162 -5.04 -30.16 -6.17
N ARG A 163 -6.37 -30.19 -6.08
CA ARG A 163 -7.14 -31.35 -5.65
C ARG A 163 -7.95 -31.89 -6.81
N TYR A 164 -8.10 -33.21 -6.84
CA TYR A 164 -8.96 -33.91 -7.77
C TYR A 164 -10.16 -34.43 -6.99
N GLU A 165 -11.35 -33.98 -7.34
CA GLU A 165 -12.62 -34.42 -6.73
C GLU A 165 -13.49 -35.05 -7.82
N LEU A 166 -14.34 -36.01 -7.47
CA LEU A 166 -15.32 -36.55 -8.40
C LEU A 166 -16.54 -35.63 -8.39
N ASN A 167 -17.02 -35.24 -9.56
CA ASN A 167 -18.31 -34.55 -9.69
C ASN A 167 -19.46 -35.57 -9.55
N ASP A 168 -20.70 -35.08 -9.56
CA ASP A 168 -21.91 -35.91 -9.41
C ASP A 168 -22.08 -36.96 -10.53
N GLU A 169 -21.37 -36.80 -11.65
CA GLU A 169 -21.33 -37.73 -12.78
C GLU A 169 -20.16 -38.73 -12.70
N GLY A 170 -19.37 -38.71 -11.62
CA GLY A 170 -18.21 -39.58 -11.44
C GLY A 170 -16.97 -39.18 -12.25
N GLN A 171 -16.92 -37.98 -12.82
CA GLN A 171 -15.77 -37.42 -13.54
C GLN A 171 -14.84 -36.67 -12.59
N ARG A 172 -13.52 -36.72 -12.84
CA ARG A 172 -12.54 -35.99 -12.02
C ARG A 172 -12.49 -34.51 -12.40
N GLU A 173 -12.89 -33.65 -11.48
CA GLU A 173 -12.73 -32.19 -11.56
C GLU A 173 -11.46 -31.72 -10.81
N LYS A 174 -10.75 -30.74 -11.37
CA LYS A 174 -9.58 -30.11 -10.75
C LYS A 174 -10.02 -28.87 -9.96
N ARG A 175 -9.78 -28.86 -8.64
CA ARG A 175 -9.96 -27.69 -7.78
C ARG A 175 -8.61 -27.07 -7.41
N TYR A 176 -8.57 -25.74 -7.44
CA TYR A 176 -7.39 -24.94 -7.12
C TYR A 176 -7.60 -24.19 -5.81
N HIS A 177 -6.66 -24.33 -4.88
CA HIS A 177 -6.62 -23.53 -3.66
C HIS A 177 -5.35 -22.72 -3.62
N ASP A 178 -5.48 -21.43 -3.91
CA ASP A 178 -4.36 -20.49 -3.92
C ASP A 178 -4.26 -19.81 -2.55
N HIS A 179 -3.03 -19.69 -2.05
CA HIS A 179 -2.72 -18.99 -0.81
C HIS A 179 -1.55 -18.05 -1.05
N GLU A 180 -1.71 -16.80 -0.63
CA GLU A 180 -0.73 -15.75 -0.81
C GLU A 180 -0.20 -15.27 0.54
N ARG A 181 1.10 -14.98 0.54
CA ARG A 181 1.81 -14.48 1.71
C ARG A 181 2.71 -13.31 1.34
N VAL A 182 2.58 -12.19 2.02
CA VAL A 182 3.54 -11.09 2.01
C VAL A 182 4.61 -11.39 3.07
N LYS A 183 5.88 -11.43 2.65
CA LYS A 183 7.04 -11.56 3.57
C LYS A 183 7.36 -10.21 4.20
N SER A 184 7.41 -9.15 3.39
CA SER A 184 7.75 -7.80 3.84
C SER A 184 7.34 -6.73 2.85
N VAL A 185 7.20 -5.50 3.35
CA VAL A 185 7.11 -4.27 2.56
C VAL A 185 8.21 -3.33 3.02
N SER A 186 9.08 -2.93 2.10
CA SER A 186 10.19 -2.01 2.31
C SER A 186 9.88 -0.68 1.63
N TYR A 187 10.30 0.40 2.28
CA TYR A 187 10.11 1.77 1.85
C TYR A 187 11.47 2.46 1.85
N LYS A 188 11.71 3.30 0.85
CA LYS A 188 12.91 4.15 0.75
C LYS A 188 12.49 5.52 0.27
N MET A 189 12.77 6.54 1.06
CA MET A 189 12.47 7.93 0.73
C MET A 189 13.75 8.66 0.33
N ILE A 190 13.69 9.35 -0.80
CA ILE A 190 14.84 10.01 -1.42
C ILE A 190 14.47 11.47 -1.69
N GLN A 191 15.34 12.39 -1.32
CA GLN A 191 15.22 13.79 -1.67
C GLN A 191 15.61 13.99 -3.13
N LYS A 192 14.74 14.63 -3.92
CA LYS A 192 14.90 14.71 -5.38
C LYS A 192 16.00 15.69 -5.81
N SER A 193 16.31 16.70 -4.99
CA SER A 193 17.25 17.76 -5.33
C SER A 193 18.70 17.29 -5.43
N ASP A 194 19.10 16.38 -4.54
CA ASP A 194 20.48 15.89 -4.38
C ASP A 194 20.58 14.36 -4.44
N GLY A 195 19.44 13.65 -4.47
CA GLY A 195 19.40 12.19 -4.44
C GLY A 195 19.72 11.61 -3.07
N ALA A 196 19.79 12.44 -2.01
CA ALA A 196 20.10 11.99 -0.67
C ALA A 196 18.99 11.08 -0.13
N GLU A 197 19.38 9.98 0.50
CA GLU A 197 18.44 9.13 1.21
C GLU A 197 17.98 9.83 2.48
N VAL A 198 16.66 9.99 2.62
CA VAL A 198 16.05 10.53 3.84
C VAL A 198 15.96 9.42 4.88
N ASP A 199 15.39 8.28 4.49
CA ASP A 199 15.30 7.09 5.33
C ASP A 199 14.92 5.85 4.52
N THR A 200 15.16 4.68 5.12
CA THR A 200 14.74 3.37 4.65
C THR A 200 14.18 2.55 5.80
N TRP A 201 12.95 2.08 5.66
CA TRP A 201 12.29 1.25 6.68
C TRP A 201 11.58 0.04 6.07
N LYS A 202 11.30 -0.96 6.91
CA LYS A 202 10.70 -2.23 6.49
C LYS A 202 9.71 -2.74 7.53
N ILE A 203 8.51 -3.06 7.08
CA ILE A 203 7.54 -3.81 7.89
C ILE A 203 7.56 -5.29 7.51
N ARG A 204 7.34 -6.15 8.52
CA ARG A 204 7.11 -7.57 8.29
C ARG A 204 5.67 -7.77 7.82
N GLY A 205 5.47 -8.62 6.82
CA GLY A 205 4.16 -8.92 6.25
C GLY A 205 3.32 -9.84 7.15
N ASP A 206 2.79 -10.93 6.59
CA ASP A 206 1.88 -11.87 7.27
C ASP A 206 2.47 -12.58 8.51
N LEU A 207 3.75 -12.34 8.84
CA LEU A 207 4.32 -12.74 10.13
C LEU A 207 3.62 -12.07 11.31
N ASN A 208 2.91 -10.97 11.10
CA ASN A 208 2.19 -10.27 12.16
C ASN A 208 0.92 -11.00 12.63
N ARG A 209 0.47 -12.11 12.00
CA ARG A 209 -0.66 -12.97 12.48
C ARG A 209 -1.91 -12.19 12.93
N GLY A 210 -2.28 -11.11 12.24
CA GLY A 210 -3.43 -10.27 12.61
C GLY A 210 -3.15 -9.22 13.70
N ARG A 211 -1.88 -8.94 14.00
CA ARG A 211 -1.47 -7.78 14.80
C ARG A 211 -1.51 -6.51 13.97
N GLU A 212 -1.76 -5.41 14.66
CA GLU A 212 -1.64 -4.02 14.21
C GLU A 212 -0.36 -3.82 13.36
N CYS A 213 -0.49 -3.19 12.20
CA CYS A 213 0.68 -2.79 11.43
C CYS A 213 1.30 -1.57 12.11
N HIS A 214 2.62 -1.61 12.33
CA HIS A 214 3.37 -0.52 12.91
C HIS A 214 4.48 -0.09 11.96
N TRP A 215 4.55 1.21 11.71
CA TRP A 215 5.61 1.85 10.96
C TRP A 215 6.36 2.78 11.91
N GLU A 216 7.67 2.63 11.97
CA GLU A 216 8.57 3.48 12.75
C GLU A 216 9.72 3.86 11.84
N ASN A 217 10.00 5.15 11.76
CA ASN A 217 11.05 5.74 10.93
C ASN A 217 11.41 7.13 11.47
N VAL A 218 12.34 7.84 10.81
CA VAL A 218 12.79 9.16 11.25
C VAL A 218 11.73 10.27 11.12
N LEU A 219 10.67 10.05 10.34
CA LEU A 219 9.61 11.01 10.07
C LEU A 219 8.43 10.84 11.04
N PHE A 220 8.04 9.61 11.35
CA PHE A 220 6.86 9.30 12.16
C PHE A 220 6.89 7.92 12.81
N ASP A 221 6.05 7.77 13.84
CA ASP A 221 5.50 6.49 14.28
C ASP A 221 4.04 6.41 13.85
N ALA A 222 3.64 5.34 13.17
CA ALA A 222 2.24 5.14 12.78
C ALA A 222 1.77 3.74 13.14
N THR A 223 0.49 3.65 13.47
CA THR A 223 -0.21 2.37 13.61
C THR A 223 -1.51 2.36 12.83
N GLU A 224 -1.85 1.20 12.26
CA GLU A 224 -3.14 0.95 11.61
C GLU A 224 -3.88 -0.13 12.38
N ASN A 225 -5.07 0.24 12.88
CA ASN A 225 -5.97 -0.67 13.56
C ASN A 225 -7.39 -0.51 13.02
N ARG A 226 -7.86 -1.53 12.27
CA ARG A 226 -9.24 -1.61 11.76
C ARG A 226 -9.63 -0.38 10.91
N GLY A 227 -8.70 0.12 10.10
CA GLY A 227 -8.92 1.26 9.20
C GLY A 227 -8.85 2.63 9.87
N VAL A 228 -8.42 2.70 11.14
CA VAL A 228 -8.03 3.96 11.79
C VAL A 228 -6.50 4.01 11.83
N ASN A 229 -5.93 5.06 11.24
CA ASN A 229 -4.49 5.28 11.24
C ASN A 229 -4.15 6.37 12.24
N ARG A 230 -3.38 6.02 13.27
CA ARG A 230 -2.79 6.99 14.20
C ARG A 230 -1.37 7.28 13.77
N VAL A 231 -1.01 8.55 13.68
CA VAL A 231 0.32 9.00 13.24
C VAL A 231 0.87 10.00 14.25
N ASN A 232 2.03 9.71 14.82
CA ASN A 232 2.79 10.63 15.67
C ASN A 232 4.01 11.10 14.89
N THR A 233 4.11 12.40 14.60
CA THR A 233 5.23 12.94 13.82
C THR A 233 6.43 13.25 14.69
N LYS A 234 7.62 13.01 14.14
CA LYS A 234 8.89 13.28 14.82
C LYS A 234 9.27 14.76 14.69
N PRO A 235 10.11 15.29 15.59
CA PRO A 235 10.66 16.65 15.47
C PRO A 235 11.43 16.87 14.17
N ASN A 236 11.58 18.14 13.77
CA ASN A 236 12.37 18.58 12.61
C ASN A 236 11.89 18.08 11.24
N CYS A 237 10.68 17.50 11.17
CA CYS A 237 10.03 17.13 9.92
C CYS A 237 8.73 17.93 9.76
N ASP A 238 8.32 18.21 8.52
CA ASP A 238 7.00 18.79 8.28
C ASP A 238 5.92 17.76 8.67
N PRO A 239 5.10 18.03 9.70
CA PRO A 239 4.07 17.09 10.15
C PRO A 239 3.07 16.72 9.05
N SER A 240 2.80 17.61 8.10
CA SER A 240 1.90 17.35 6.97
C SER A 240 2.51 16.36 5.97
N LEU A 241 3.82 16.45 5.73
CA LEU A 241 4.56 15.49 4.92
C LEU A 241 4.56 14.12 5.59
N CYS A 242 4.87 14.06 6.89
CA CYS A 242 4.88 12.82 7.67
C CYS A 242 3.52 12.12 7.62
N LEU A 243 2.44 12.88 7.80
CA LEU A 243 1.07 12.39 7.70
C LEU A 243 0.76 11.79 6.33
N LEU A 244 1.11 12.49 5.24
CA LEU A 244 0.87 12.01 3.87
C LEU A 244 1.62 10.69 3.61
N VAL A 245 2.89 10.61 4.00
CA VAL A 245 3.71 9.40 3.84
C VAL A 245 3.13 8.24 4.67
N ALA A 246 2.78 8.49 5.93
CA ALA A 246 2.15 7.50 6.81
C ALA A 246 0.83 6.99 6.22
N HIS A 247 0.01 7.89 5.65
CA HIS A 247 -1.24 7.52 5.00
C HIS A 247 -1.01 6.60 3.80
N ILE A 248 -0.05 6.92 2.91
CA ILE A 248 0.31 6.07 1.77
C ILE A 248 0.74 4.67 2.23
N CYS A 249 1.59 4.60 3.26
CA CYS A 249 2.05 3.34 3.85
C CYS A 249 0.88 2.49 4.37
N ALA A 250 -0.09 3.11 5.04
CA ALA A 250 -1.16 2.40 5.73
C ALA A 250 -2.40 2.08 4.86
N THR A 251 -2.53 2.68 3.67
CA THR A 251 -3.73 2.51 2.83
C THR A 251 -3.43 1.92 1.46
N GLU A 252 -2.34 2.35 0.82
CA GLU A 252 -2.00 1.92 -0.53
C GLU A 252 -1.00 0.77 -0.56
N TYR A 253 -0.19 0.64 0.50
CA TYR A 253 0.87 -0.37 0.62
C TYR A 253 0.84 -1.16 1.94
N ASP A 254 -0.31 -1.19 2.61
CA ASP A 254 -0.50 -2.12 3.70
C ASP A 254 -0.47 -3.57 3.17
N ILE A 255 -0.37 -4.53 4.10
CA ILE A 255 -0.30 -5.94 3.75
C ILE A 255 -1.55 -6.37 2.97
N GLY A 256 -2.72 -5.84 3.33
CA GLY A 256 -4.00 -6.11 2.68
C GLY A 256 -4.04 -5.60 1.24
N ALA A 257 -3.67 -4.36 0.98
CA ALA A 257 -3.64 -3.74 -0.34
C ALA A 257 -2.65 -4.44 -1.28
N VAL A 258 -1.46 -4.81 -0.78
CA VAL A 258 -0.49 -5.56 -1.58
C VAL A 258 -1.05 -6.92 -1.98
N LYS A 259 -1.67 -7.67 -1.06
CA LYS A 259 -2.26 -8.99 -1.36
C LYS A 259 -3.46 -8.88 -2.30
N SER A 260 -4.39 -7.97 -2.00
CA SER A 260 -5.64 -7.84 -2.75
C SER A 260 -5.43 -7.47 -4.21
N ASN A 261 -4.24 -6.99 -4.59
CA ASN A 261 -3.87 -6.64 -5.97
C ASN A 261 -2.87 -7.59 -6.62
N PHE A 262 -2.27 -8.52 -5.87
CA PHE A 262 -1.46 -9.57 -6.47
C PHE A 262 -2.34 -10.61 -7.16
N ARG A 263 -1.98 -10.99 -8.38
CA ARG A 263 -2.68 -12.02 -9.16
C ARG A 263 -1.63 -13.02 -9.65
N PRO A 264 -1.42 -14.15 -8.94
CA PRO A 264 -0.37 -15.10 -9.30
C PRO A 264 -0.67 -15.70 -10.68
N GLN A 265 0.22 -15.44 -11.63
CA GLN A 265 0.17 -16.07 -12.94
C GLN A 265 0.90 -17.41 -12.88
N TRP A 266 0.14 -18.46 -12.65
CA TRP A 266 0.65 -19.82 -12.72
C TRP A 266 0.79 -20.20 -14.19
N GLU A 267 2.02 -20.38 -14.66
CA GLU A 267 2.25 -20.95 -15.98
C GLU A 267 1.47 -22.25 -16.12
N ARG A 268 0.74 -22.39 -17.23
CA ARG A 268 0.28 -23.70 -17.68
C ARG A 268 1.55 -24.49 -18.00
N GLN A 269 2.09 -25.23 -17.04
CA GLN A 269 3.09 -26.23 -17.38
C GLN A 269 2.49 -27.12 -18.46
N LYS A 270 3.10 -27.11 -19.64
CA LYS A 270 2.91 -28.17 -20.64
C LYS A 270 3.16 -29.47 -19.89
N PHE A 271 2.12 -30.27 -19.72
CA PHE A 271 2.22 -31.56 -19.06
C PHE A 271 3.27 -32.39 -19.80
N TYR A 272 4.48 -32.51 -19.25
CA TYR A 272 5.37 -33.59 -19.64
C TYR A 272 4.76 -34.86 -19.05
N HIS A 273 4.18 -35.65 -19.96
CA HIS A 273 3.60 -36.97 -19.76
C HIS A 273 2.31 -37.01 -18.92
N GLU A 274 1.19 -36.70 -19.57
CA GLU A 274 0.09 -37.66 -19.55
C GLU A 274 0.59 -38.90 -20.32
N THR A 275 1.29 -39.80 -19.64
CA THR A 275 1.37 -41.17 -20.14
C THR A 275 -0.08 -41.67 -20.18
N PRO A 276 -0.61 -42.07 -21.34
CA PRO A 276 -1.82 -42.87 -21.33
C PRO A 276 -1.47 -44.10 -20.50
N TRP A 277 -2.21 -44.34 -19.43
CA TRP A 277 -2.27 -45.69 -18.89
C TRP A 277 -3.01 -46.51 -19.95
N SER A 278 -2.24 -47.12 -20.86
CA SER A 278 -2.71 -48.22 -21.68
C SER A 278 -3.06 -49.35 -20.72
N GLY A 279 -4.36 -49.69 -20.67
CA GLY A 279 -4.79 -51.01 -20.24
C GLY A 279 -4.35 -52.09 -21.22
#